data_AF-A0A484IBA1-F1
#
_entry.id   AF-A0A484IBA1-F1
#
_cell.length_a   1.000
_cell.length_b   1.000
_cell.length_c   1.000
_cell.angle_alpha   90.00
_cell.angle_beta   90.00
_cell.angle_gamma   90.00
#
_symmetry.space_group_name_H-M   'P 1'
#
loop_
_entity.id
_entity.type
_entity.pdbx_description
1 polymer ?
#
loop_
_entity_poly.entity_id
_entity_poly.type
_entity_poly.pdbx_seq_one_letter_code
_entity_poly.pdbx_strand_id
1 'polypeptide(L)'
;MVHIFKVERTQIFMSTNNINWTEVVKKEARGLNDADLGEVQEIQQEFVITKAGIVDKEVYSIPKNLAERYDGHNLWFNVSKEDAENLYKIKD
;
A
#
# COMPACT_ATOMS: atom_id res chain seq x y z
N MET A 1 30.40 31.93 -3.98
CA MET A 1 30.11 31.11 -2.78
C MET A 1 28.60 30.94 -2.71
N VAL A 2 28.10 29.77 -3.08
CA VAL A 2 26.68 29.51 -3.35
C VAL A 2 26.02 29.10 -2.04
N HIS A 3 25.09 29.89 -1.49
CA HIS A 3 24.22 29.44 -0.41
C HIS A 3 22.84 29.16 -0.97
N ILE A 4 22.69 27.93 -1.48
CA ILE A 4 21.39 27.35 -1.82
C ILE A 4 20.78 26.91 -0.50
N PHE A 5 19.91 27.74 0.09
CA PHE A 5 19.02 27.27 1.15
C PHE A 5 17.94 26.41 0.50
N LYS A 6 18.19 25.10 0.48
CA LYS A 6 17.21 24.07 0.13
C LYS A 6 16.12 24.13 1.21
N VAL A 7 14.98 24.72 0.86
CA VAL A 7 13.79 24.68 1.72
C VAL A 7 13.36 23.23 1.81
N GLU A 8 13.58 22.61 2.97
CA GLU A 8 13.05 21.29 3.25
C GLU A 8 11.55 21.46 3.46
N ARG A 9 10.77 21.16 2.42
CA ARG A 9 9.32 21.06 2.52
C ARG A 9 8.97 19.87 3.40
N THR A 10 8.80 20.13 4.70
CA THR A 10 8.20 19.18 5.63
C THR A 10 6.71 19.08 5.30
N GLN A 11 6.34 18.07 4.51
CA GLN A 11 4.93 17.70 4.35
C GLN A 11 4.46 17.11 5.67
N ILE A 12 3.76 17.90 6.47
CA ILE A 12 3.09 17.44 7.69
C ILE A 12 1.88 16.62 7.24
N PHE A 13 2.07 15.32 6.97
CA PHE A 13 0.97 14.37 6.92
C PHE A 13 0.66 13.96 8.35
N MET A 14 -0.51 14.37 8.84
CA MET A 14 -1.07 13.84 10.08
C MET A 14 -1.16 12.31 9.95
N SER A 15 -0.44 11.59 10.80
CA SER A 15 -0.37 10.13 10.78
C SER A 15 -1.71 9.50 11.20
N THR A 16 -2.62 9.33 10.24
CA THR A 16 -3.75 8.40 10.40
C THR A 16 -3.20 6.98 10.25
N ASN A 17 -3.19 6.24 11.36
CA ASN A 17 -2.67 4.88 11.55
C ASN A 17 -1.13 4.81 11.64
N ASN A 18 -0.63 4.45 12.82
CA ASN A 18 0.78 4.18 13.10
C ASN A 18 1.18 2.82 12.49
N ILE A 19 1.06 2.69 11.17
CA ILE A 19 1.50 1.52 10.43
C ILE A 19 3.00 1.68 10.20
N ASN A 20 3.78 0.75 10.72
CA ASN A 20 5.21 0.68 10.42
C ASN A 20 5.42 0.14 9.00
N TRP A 21 5.34 1.01 8.01
CA TRP A 21 5.46 0.67 6.59
C TRP A 21 6.73 -0.12 6.22
N THR A 22 7.81 0.02 7.00
CA THR A 22 9.05 -0.74 6.75
C THR A 22 8.92 -2.24 7.04
N GLU A 23 8.00 -2.62 7.93
CA GLU A 23 7.75 -4.02 8.30
C GLU A 23 6.69 -4.70 7.43
N VAL A 24 6.02 -3.93 6.57
CA VAL A 24 4.88 -4.39 5.77
C VAL A 24 5.29 -5.06 4.47
N VAL A 25 6.52 -4.80 3.99
CA VAL A 25 7.03 -5.47 2.79
C VAL A 25 7.15 -6.98 3.03
N LYS A 26 6.73 -7.80 2.05
CA LYS A 26 6.59 -9.27 2.15
C LYS A 26 5.52 -9.76 3.12
N LYS A 27 4.60 -8.88 3.54
CA LYS A 27 3.43 -9.26 4.33
C LYS A 27 2.21 -9.42 3.44
N GLU A 28 1.22 -10.13 3.96
CA GLU A 28 -0.03 -10.36 3.24
C GLU A 28 -0.87 -9.08 3.24
N ALA A 29 -1.45 -8.74 2.10
CA ALA A 29 -2.43 -7.68 1.94
C ALA A 29 -3.84 -8.27 1.92
N ARG A 30 -4.71 -7.73 2.77
CA ARG A 30 -6.09 -8.15 2.92
C ARG A 30 -7.04 -6.99 2.67
N GLY A 31 -8.13 -7.24 1.97
CA GLY A 31 -9.24 -6.31 1.80
C GLY A 31 -10.38 -6.58 2.78
N LEU A 32 -11.54 -5.99 2.47
CA LEU A 32 -12.79 -6.26 3.16
C LEU A 32 -13.20 -7.72 3.03
N ASN A 33 -13.83 -8.25 4.09
CA ASN A 33 -14.26 -9.66 4.16
C ASN A 33 -13.12 -10.67 3.92
N ASP A 34 -11.91 -10.36 4.39
CA ASP A 34 -10.71 -11.20 4.24
C ASP A 34 -10.26 -11.41 2.79
N ALA A 35 -10.69 -10.54 1.87
CA ALA A 35 -10.29 -10.59 0.47
C ALA A 35 -8.77 -10.67 0.32
N ASP A 36 -8.29 -11.69 -0.38
CA ASP A 36 -6.87 -11.83 -0.67
C ASP A 36 -6.45 -10.84 -1.76
N LEU A 37 -5.56 -9.91 -1.41
CA LEU A 37 -4.94 -8.93 -2.30
C LEU A 37 -3.45 -9.25 -2.55
N GLY A 38 -2.98 -10.42 -2.07
CA GLY A 38 -1.65 -10.96 -2.31
C GLY A 38 -0.58 -10.42 -1.38
N GLU A 39 0.69 -10.62 -1.76
CA GLU A 39 1.84 -10.19 -0.97
C GLU A 39 2.24 -8.74 -1.32
N VAL A 40 2.52 -7.93 -0.31
CA VAL A 40 3.09 -6.59 -0.47
C VAL A 40 4.50 -6.68 -1.04
N GLN A 41 4.69 -6.16 -2.24
CA GLN A 41 5.97 -6.15 -2.95
C GLN A 41 6.77 -4.88 -2.64
N GLU A 42 6.12 -3.73 -2.64
CA GLU A 42 6.78 -2.43 -2.53
C GLU A 42 5.86 -1.40 -1.88
N ILE A 43 6.46 -0.50 -1.09
CA ILE A 43 5.78 0.69 -0.57
C ILE A 43 6.31 1.92 -1.34
N GLN A 44 5.43 2.58 -2.08
CA GLN A 44 5.71 3.86 -2.74
C GLN A 44 5.31 5.03 -1.86
N GLN A 45 5.44 6.27 -2.33
CA GLN A 45 5.10 7.46 -1.53
C GLN A 45 3.63 7.42 -1.07
N GLU A 46 2.71 7.20 -2.00
CA GLU A 46 1.25 7.25 -1.76
C GLU A 46 0.54 5.90 -1.99
N PHE A 47 1.26 4.91 -2.55
CA PHE A 47 0.69 3.63 -2.95
C PHE A 47 1.43 2.45 -2.31
N VAL A 48 0.74 1.32 -2.25
CA VAL A 48 1.26 0.01 -1.88
C VAL A 48 1.09 -0.90 -3.09
N ILE A 49 2.20 -1.49 -3.54
CA ILE A 49 2.18 -2.44 -4.64
C ILE A 49 2.04 -3.85 -4.06
N THR A 50 0.99 -4.55 -4.45
CA THR A 50 0.74 -5.94 -4.03
C THR A 50 0.67 -6.86 -5.23
N LYS A 51 0.89 -8.15 -4.99
CA LYS A 51 0.90 -9.17 -6.02
C LYS A 51 0.16 -10.43 -5.56
N ALA A 52 -0.96 -10.73 -6.19
CA ALA A 52 -1.79 -11.89 -5.90
C ALA A 52 -1.68 -12.95 -7.01
N GLY A 53 -1.95 -14.20 -6.66
CA GLY A 53 -1.95 -15.32 -7.61
C GLY A 53 -0.57 -15.89 -7.91
N ILE A 54 -0.53 -17.19 -8.21
CA ILE A 54 0.71 -17.94 -8.49
C ILE A 54 0.97 -18.05 -10.00
N VAL A 55 -0.10 -18.29 -10.78
CA VAL A 55 -0.06 -18.55 -12.22
C VAL A 55 -0.31 -17.26 -13.00
N ASP A 56 -1.50 -16.68 -12.85
CA ASP A 56 -1.85 -15.36 -13.37
C ASP A 56 -1.63 -14.33 -12.28
N LYS A 57 -0.43 -13.73 -12.29
CA LYS A 57 -0.02 -12.76 -11.29
C LYS A 57 -0.73 -11.44 -11.49
N GLU A 58 -1.66 -11.12 -10.60
CA GLU A 58 -2.35 -9.85 -10.57
C GLU A 58 -1.56 -8.85 -9.72
N VAL A 59 -1.29 -7.68 -10.27
CA VAL A 59 -0.57 -6.62 -9.55
C VAL A 59 -1.54 -5.49 -9.27
N TYR A 60 -1.59 -5.06 -8.01
CA TYR A 60 -2.43 -3.94 -7.57
C TYR A 60 -1.56 -2.76 -7.12
N SER A 61 -2.01 -1.54 -7.40
CA SER A 61 -1.46 -0.31 -6.85
C SER A 61 -2.51 0.34 -5.95
N ILE A 62 -2.49 -0.02 -4.67
CA ILE A 62 -3.53 0.34 -3.70
C ILE A 62 -3.12 1.62 -2.97
N PRO A 63 -3.96 2.68 -2.96
CA PRO A 63 -3.70 3.89 -2.19
C PRO A 63 -3.49 3.64 -0.69
N LYS A 64 -2.46 4.25 -0.08
CA LYS A 64 -2.17 4.13 1.36
C LYS A 64 -3.30 4.66 2.25
N ASN A 65 -4.09 5.61 1.78
CA ASN A 65 -5.22 6.14 2.55
C ASN A 65 -6.33 5.10 2.76
N LEU A 66 -6.33 4.00 2.00
CA LEU A 66 -7.22 2.87 2.23
C LEU A 66 -6.69 1.89 3.28
N ALA A 67 -5.43 2.00 3.70
CA ALA A 67 -4.87 1.13 4.71
C ALA A 67 -5.42 1.48 6.11
N GLU A 68 -6.12 0.53 6.71
CA GLU A 68 -6.77 0.70 8.01
C GLU A 68 -5.87 0.29 9.17
N ARG A 69 -5.19 -0.86 9.05
CA ARG A 69 -4.38 -1.42 10.13
C ARG A 69 -3.33 -2.39 9.62
N TYR A 70 -2.31 -2.59 10.45
CA TYR A 70 -1.32 -3.65 10.30
C TYR A 70 -1.17 -4.37 11.64
N ASP A 71 -1.28 -5.70 11.63
CA ASP A 71 -1.27 -6.53 12.85
C ASP A 71 0.06 -7.27 13.09
N GLY A 72 1.10 -6.98 12.29
CA GLY A 72 2.38 -7.70 12.30
C GLY A 72 2.47 -8.83 11.27
N HIS A 73 1.32 -9.30 10.79
CA HIS A 73 1.21 -10.36 9.77
C HIS A 73 0.53 -9.88 8.50
N ASN A 74 -0.60 -9.17 8.63
CA ASN A 74 -1.42 -8.72 7.51
C ASN A 74 -1.58 -7.19 7.51
N LEU A 75 -1.48 -6.60 6.33
CA LEU A 75 -1.91 -5.22 6.06
C LEU A 75 -3.35 -5.23 5.57
N TRP A 76 -4.23 -4.54 6.29
CA TRP A 76 -5.66 -4.50 5.99
C TRP A 76 -6.03 -3.20 5.30
N PHE A 77 -6.75 -3.32 4.19
CA PHE A 77 -7.29 -2.22 3.40
C PHE A 77 -8.82 -2.20 3.46
N ASN A 78 -9.38 -0.99 3.54
CA ASN A 78 -10.80 -0.73 3.39
C ASN A 78 -11.20 -0.71 1.90
N VAL A 79 -11.00 -1.84 1.22
CA VAL A 79 -11.34 -2.02 -0.19
C VAL A 79 -11.87 -3.43 -0.43
N SER A 80 -12.94 -3.55 -1.22
CA SER A 80 -13.44 -4.86 -1.63
C SER A 80 -12.54 -5.48 -2.71
N LYS A 81 -12.62 -6.80 -2.90
CA LYS A 81 -11.89 -7.47 -3.99
C LYS A 81 -12.30 -6.91 -5.36
N GLU A 82 -13.60 -6.71 -5.57
CA GLU A 82 -14.14 -6.15 -6.82
C GLU A 82 -13.59 -4.74 -7.10
N ASP A 83 -13.56 -3.87 -6.08
CA ASP A 83 -13.00 -2.52 -6.24
C ASP A 83 -11.49 -2.57 -6.51
N ALA A 84 -10.76 -3.47 -5.84
CA ALA A 84 -9.33 -3.66 -6.09
C ALA A 84 -9.06 -4.07 -7.53
N GLU A 85 -9.81 -5.04 -8.05
CA GLU A 85 -9.72 -5.53 -9.43
C GLU A 85 -10.10 -4.45 -10.47
N ASN A 86 -11.13 -3.67 -10.19
CA ASN A 86 -11.64 -2.68 -11.15
C ASN A 86 -10.86 -1.36 -11.15
N LEU A 87 -10.37 -0.92 -9.99
CA LEU A 87 -9.80 0.42 -9.80
C LEU A 87 -8.28 0.44 -9.65
N TYR A 88 -7.71 -0.59 -9.03
CA TYR A 88 -6.31 -0.57 -8.59
C TYR A 88 -5.44 -1.63 -9.28
N LYS A 89 -6.04 -2.56 -10.01
CA LYS A 89 -5.29 -3.53 -10.81
C LYS A 89 -4.53 -2.83 -11.92
N ILE A 90 -3.21 -3.02 -11.95
CA ILE A 90 -2.37 -2.56 -13.05
C ILE A 90 -2.67 -3.49 -14.24
N LYS A 91 -3.19 -2.91 -15.31
CA LYS A 91 -3.35 -3.59 -16.60
C LYS A 91 -2.04 -3.46 -17.37
N ASP A 92 -1.59 -4.57 -17.94
CA ASP A 92 -0.46 -4.60 -18.89
C ASP A 92 -0.77 -3.74 -20.13
#